data_AF-A0A368N4J1-F1
#
_entry.id   AF-A0A368N4J1-F1
#
_cell.length_a   1.000
_cell.length_b   1.000
_cell.length_c   1.000
_cell.angle_alpha   90.00
_cell.angle_beta   90.00
_cell.angle_gamma   90.00
#
_symmetry.space_group_name_H-M   'P 1'
#
loop_
_entity.id
_entity.type
_entity.pdbx_description
1 polymer ?
#
loop_
_entity_poly.entity_id
_entity_poly.type
_entity_poly.pdbx_seq_one_letter_code
_entity_poly.pdbx_strand_id
1 'polypeptide(L)'
;MSSSWWYGVALFPLVAVATLLSDFGSRTFILVSSSGGDPNVATGIASFVLAVVSFWGGILVALVVFACLLADIRALGDDERWSPSIAWSLGGLAHLGAAVFSPLLLASLPLLTCYLYRRRDRLGRS
;
A
#
# COMPACT_ATOMS: atom_id res chain seq x y z
N MET A 1 10.22 4.80 -24.33
CA MET A 1 10.49 3.46 -23.73
C MET A 1 9.58 3.32 -22.53
N SER A 2 8.78 2.26 -22.42
CA SER A 2 7.86 2.13 -21.28
C SER A 2 8.65 1.93 -19.99
N SER A 3 8.62 2.91 -19.08
CA SER A 3 9.15 2.76 -17.72
C SER A 3 8.62 1.47 -17.08
N SER A 4 9.48 0.66 -16.45
CA SER A 4 9.09 -0.55 -15.72
C SER A 4 8.63 -0.26 -14.28
N TRP A 5 8.79 0.98 -13.81
CA TRP A 5 8.51 1.37 -12.42
C TRP A 5 7.04 1.20 -12.02
N TRP A 6 6.11 1.21 -12.99
CA TRP A 6 4.69 0.99 -12.73
C TRP A 6 4.36 -0.35 -12.07
N TYR A 7 5.20 -1.39 -12.25
CA TYR A 7 5.02 -2.67 -11.56
C TYR A 7 5.09 -2.49 -10.04
N GLY A 8 5.98 -1.63 -9.56
CA GLY A 8 6.06 -1.30 -8.13
C GLY A 8 4.88 -0.47 -7.65
N VAL A 9 4.32 0.40 -8.50
CA VAL A 9 3.09 1.14 -8.18
C VAL A 9 1.90 0.19 -8.04
N ALA A 10 1.82 -0.85 -8.88
CA ALA A 10 0.75 -1.85 -8.86
C ALA A 10 0.70 -2.71 -7.57
N LEU A 11 1.70 -2.60 -6.70
CA LEU A 11 1.72 -3.27 -5.39
C LEU A 11 0.79 -2.61 -4.37
N PHE A 12 0.21 -1.44 -4.65
CA PHE A 12 -0.63 -0.69 -3.71
C PHE A 12 -1.76 -1.49 -3.02
N PRO A 13 -2.43 -2.50 -3.64
CA PRO A 13 -3.46 -3.29 -2.95
C PRO A 13 -2.92 -4.13 -1.80
N LEU A 14 -1.62 -4.51 -1.84
CA LEU A 14 -0.98 -5.27 -0.77
C LEU A 14 -0.97 -4.50 0.56
N VAL A 15 -0.94 -3.16 0.53
CA VAL A 15 -1.03 -2.34 1.74
C VAL A 15 -2.39 -2.53 2.41
N ALA A 16 -3.48 -2.57 1.64
CA ALA A 16 -4.82 -2.81 2.19
C ALA A 16 -4.92 -4.22 2.80
N VAL A 17 -4.35 -5.24 2.14
CA VAL A 17 -4.28 -6.60 2.68
C VAL A 17 -3.48 -6.64 3.99
N ALA A 18 -2.31 -5.99 4.01
CA ALA A 18 -1.46 -5.90 5.19
C ALA A 18 -2.17 -5.19 6.36
N THR A 19 -2.90 -4.10 6.09
CA THR A 19 -3.72 -3.41 7.10
C THR A 19 -4.79 -4.35 7.68
N LEU A 20 -5.51 -5.09 6.84
CA LEU A 20 -6.54 -6.03 7.31
C LEU A 20 -5.94 -7.15 8.17
N LEU A 21 -4.81 -7.70 7.78
CA LEU A 21 -4.09 -8.72 8.55
C LEU A 21 -3.56 -8.17 9.88
N SER A 22 -3.07 -6.93 9.88
CA SER A 22 -2.62 -6.24 11.08
C SER A 22 -3.76 -6.03 12.08
N ASP A 23 -4.91 -5.54 11.61
CA ASP A 23 -6.10 -5.33 12.43
C ASP A 23 -6.64 -6.66 12.98
N PHE A 24 -6.66 -7.70 12.14
CA PHE A 24 -7.10 -9.03 12.55
C PHE A 24 -6.18 -9.63 13.61
N GLY A 25 -4.87 -9.59 13.41
CA GLY A 25 -3.88 -10.07 14.38
C GLY A 25 -3.97 -9.31 15.71
N SER A 26 -4.09 -7.98 15.65
CA SER A 26 -4.19 -7.13 16.84
C SER A 26 -5.45 -7.43 17.66
N ARG A 27 -6.61 -7.52 17.00
CA ARG A 27 -7.87 -7.87 17.67
C ARG A 27 -7.83 -9.25 18.30
N THR A 28 -7.29 -10.23 17.58
CA THR A 28 -7.15 -11.60 18.09
C THR A 28 -6.23 -11.66 19.30
N PHE A 29 -5.10 -10.95 19.25
CA PHE A 29 -4.15 -10.87 20.36
C PHE A 29 -4.79 -10.25 21.61
N ILE A 30 -5.54 -9.15 21.45
CA ILE A 30 -6.25 -8.48 22.55
C ILE A 30 -7.30 -9.41 23.16
N LEU A 31 -8.08 -10.11 22.33
CA LEU A 31 -9.12 -11.02 22.80
C LEU A 31 -8.54 -12.20 23.60
N VAL A 32 -7.45 -12.82 23.11
CA VAL A 32 -6.77 -13.91 23.81
C VAL A 32 -6.13 -13.43 25.11
N SER A 33 -5.56 -12.22 25.12
CA SER A 33 -4.89 -11.67 26.31
C SER A 33 -5.86 -11.17 27.37
N SER A 34 -7.09 -10.83 27.00
CA SER A 34 -8.11 -10.31 27.91
C SER A 34 -9.13 -11.36 28.36
N SER A 35 -9.10 -12.58 27.81
CA SER A 35 -9.93 -13.66 28.30
C SER A 35 -9.45 -14.09 29.69
N GLY A 36 -10.28 -13.90 30.72
CA GLY A 36 -9.95 -14.24 32.11
C GLY A 36 -9.83 -15.75 32.43
N GLY A 37 -9.69 -16.61 31.40
CA GLY A 37 -9.40 -18.04 31.53
C GLY A 37 -7.94 -18.34 31.15
N ASP A 38 -7.59 -19.61 30.99
CA ASP A 38 -6.24 -20.01 30.56
C ASP A 38 -5.99 -19.59 29.10
N PRO A 39 -5.12 -18.61 28.83
CA PRO A 39 -4.93 -18.09 27.49
C PRO A 39 -4.17 -19.10 26.63
N ASN A 40 -4.64 -19.33 25.41
CA ASN A 40 -3.88 -20.08 24.43
C ASN A 40 -2.67 -19.26 23.97
N VAL A 41 -1.53 -19.47 24.64
CA VAL A 41 -0.27 -18.75 24.43
C VAL A 41 0.19 -18.84 22.96
N ALA A 42 0.02 -20.00 22.32
CA ALA A 42 0.40 -20.19 20.93
C ALA A 42 -0.41 -19.28 19.99
N THR A 43 -1.72 -19.17 20.20
CA THR A 43 -2.58 -18.25 19.44
C THR A 43 -2.20 -16.79 19.70
N GLY A 44 -1.91 -16.43 20.96
CA GLY A 44 -1.44 -15.10 21.32
C GLY A 44 -0.17 -14.71 20.56
N ILE A 45 0.87 -15.54 20.61
CA ILE A 45 2.13 -15.31 19.89
C ILE A 45 1.89 -15.21 18.37
N ALA A 46 1.14 -16.15 17.79
CA ALA A 46 0.88 -16.16 16.36
C ALA A 46 0.16 -14.88 15.89
N SER A 47 -0.88 -14.45 16.63
CA SER A 47 -1.64 -13.25 16.32
C SER A 47 -0.82 -11.96 16.47
N PHE A 48 0.07 -11.89 17.47
CA PHE A 48 1.00 -10.78 17.66
C PHE A 48 2.01 -10.69 16.51
N VAL A 49 2.66 -11.82 16.16
CA VAL A 49 3.61 -11.86 15.05
C VAL A 49 2.94 -11.48 13.73
N LEU A 50 1.74 -12.01 13.47
CA LEU A 50 0.95 -11.64 12.29
C LEU A 50 0.69 -10.14 12.25
N ALA A 51 0.30 -9.53 13.38
CA ALA A 51 0.05 -8.10 13.46
C ALA A 51 1.30 -7.28 13.14
N VAL A 52 2.40 -7.57 13.82
CA VAL A 52 3.68 -6.84 13.69
C VAL A 52 4.25 -6.98 12.29
N VAL A 53 4.33 -8.20 11.76
CA VAL A 53 4.87 -8.46 10.42
C VAL A 53 4.00 -7.80 9.34
N SER A 54 2.68 -7.87 9.47
CA SER A 54 1.77 -7.23 8.52
C SER A 54 1.88 -5.71 8.57
N PHE A 55 1.97 -5.11 9.76
CA PHE A 55 2.13 -3.67 9.92
C PHE A 55 3.42 -3.15 9.28
N TRP A 56 4.57 -3.71 9.65
CA TRP A 56 5.86 -3.30 9.10
C TRP A 56 6.00 -3.65 7.61
N GLY A 57 5.47 -4.80 7.20
CA GLY A 57 5.40 -5.20 5.79
C GLY A 57 4.57 -4.23 4.97
N GLY A 58 3.42 -3.79 5.47
CA GLY A 58 2.57 -2.78 4.84
C GLY A 58 3.30 -1.45 4.64
N ILE A 59 4.03 -0.97 5.66
CA ILE A 59 4.85 0.25 5.56
C ILE A 59 5.94 0.11 4.49
N LEU A 60 6.67 -1.02 4.48
CA LEU A 60 7.72 -1.27 3.50
C LEU A 60 7.16 -1.28 2.07
N VAL A 61 6.04 -1.98 1.85
CA VAL A 61 5.37 -2.02 0.54
C VAL A 61 4.91 -0.63 0.13
N ALA A 62 4.31 0.15 1.04
CA ALA A 62 3.85 1.50 0.73
C ALA A 62 5.01 2.43 0.36
N LEU A 63 6.19 2.26 0.99
CA LEU A 63 7.40 3.00 0.64
C LEU A 63 7.89 2.63 -0.77
N VAL A 64 7.89 1.34 -1.12
CA VAL A 64 8.22 0.87 -2.47
C VAL A 64 7.24 1.47 -3.49
N VAL A 65 5.93 1.43 -3.22
CA VAL A 65 4.90 2.03 -4.08
C VAL A 65 5.18 3.52 -4.30
N PHE A 66 5.48 4.27 -3.25
CA PHE A 66 5.76 5.71 -3.35
C PHE A 66 7.05 5.99 -4.14
N ALA A 67 8.14 5.28 -3.87
CA ALA A 67 9.39 5.43 -4.59
C ALA A 67 9.23 5.10 -6.09
N CYS A 68 8.53 4.01 -6.40
CA CYS A 68 8.23 3.62 -7.77
C CYS A 68 7.31 4.62 -8.47
N LEU A 69 6.33 5.20 -7.78
CA LEU A 69 5.47 6.24 -8.34
C LEU A 69 6.28 7.49 -8.71
N LEU A 70 7.17 7.94 -7.82
CA LEU A 70 8.05 9.06 -8.09
C LEU A 70 9.02 8.77 -9.26
N ALA A 71 9.54 7.55 -9.34
CA ALA A 71 10.41 7.14 -10.44
C ALA A 71 9.63 7.08 -11.77
N ASP A 72 8.41 6.54 -11.79
CA ASP A 72 7.55 6.48 -12.98
C ASP A 72 7.16 7.88 -13.45
N ILE A 73 6.79 8.80 -12.54
CA ILE A 73 6.49 10.19 -12.86
C ILE A 73 7.70 10.88 -13.49
N ARG A 74 8.90 10.74 -12.90
CA ARG A 74 10.12 11.35 -13.44
C ARG A 74 10.51 10.77 -14.80
N ALA A 75 10.38 9.45 -14.97
CA ALA A 75 10.70 8.78 -16.23
C ALA A 75 9.74 9.19 -17.37
N LEU A 76 8.52 9.58 -17.05
CA LEU A 76 7.50 10.02 -18.01
C LEU A 76 7.41 11.55 -18.16
N GLY A 77 8.25 12.32 -17.46
CA GLY A 77 8.16 13.79 -17.43
C GLY A 77 8.21 14.44 -18.82
N ASP A 78 8.99 13.86 -19.74
CA ASP A 78 9.18 14.34 -21.11
C ASP A 78 8.54 13.44 -22.17
N ASP A 79 7.63 12.52 -21.79
CA ASP A 79 6.97 11.62 -22.73
C ASP A 79 5.89 12.35 -23.55
N GLU A 80 6.02 12.33 -24.88
CA GLU A 80 5.11 13.00 -25.81
C GLU A 80 3.65 12.49 -25.74
N ARG A 81 3.43 11.24 -25.30
CA ARG A 81 2.10 10.65 -25.21
C ARG A 81 1.42 10.96 -23.88
N TRP A 82 2.18 11.02 -22.79
CA TRP A 82 1.66 11.37 -21.47
C TRP A 82 2.74 11.79 -20.47
N SER A 83 2.69 13.05 -20.05
CA SER A 83 3.48 13.58 -18.94
C SER A 83 2.62 13.73 -17.67
N PRO A 84 2.81 12.88 -16.64
CA PRO A 84 2.07 12.98 -15.38
C PRO A 84 2.53 14.18 -14.54
N SER A 85 1.58 14.97 -14.04
CA SER A 85 1.87 16.03 -13.08
C SER A 85 2.49 15.48 -11.79
N ILE A 86 3.43 16.23 -11.20
CA ILE A 86 4.02 15.91 -9.90
C ILE A 86 2.97 15.79 -8.78
N ALA A 87 1.78 16.40 -8.93
CA ALA A 87 0.70 16.31 -7.96
C ALA A 87 0.27 14.85 -7.63
N TRP A 88 0.51 13.89 -8.54
CA TRP A 88 0.29 12.46 -8.26
C TRP A 88 1.13 11.93 -7.11
N SER A 89 2.28 12.55 -6.79
CA SER A 89 3.09 12.18 -5.63
C SER A 89 2.33 12.35 -4.31
N LEU A 90 1.37 13.30 -4.23
CA LEU A 90 0.52 13.46 -3.05
C LEU A 90 -0.36 12.22 -2.83
N GLY A 91 -0.80 11.56 -3.91
CA GLY A 91 -1.54 10.29 -3.83
C GLY A 91 -0.68 9.16 -3.27
N GLY A 92 0.57 9.05 -3.72
CA GLY A 92 1.52 8.08 -3.17
C GLY A 92 1.92 8.38 -1.72
N LEU A 93 2.07 9.66 -1.37
CA LEU A 93 2.35 10.07 0.01
C LEU A 93 1.16 9.78 0.94
N ALA A 94 -0.07 10.05 0.48
CA ALA A 94 -1.28 9.67 1.20
C ALA A 94 -1.37 8.15 1.37
N HIS A 95 -0.95 7.36 0.37
CA HIS A 95 -0.89 5.90 0.47
C HIS A 95 0.16 5.41 1.48
N LEU A 96 1.34 6.06 1.53
CA LEU A 96 2.33 5.81 2.56
C LEU A 96 1.78 6.12 3.96
N GLY A 97 1.09 7.26 4.10
CA GLY A 97 0.37 7.59 5.34
C GLY A 97 -0.72 6.57 5.67
N ALA A 98 -1.36 5.97 4.67
CA ALA A 98 -2.40 4.96 4.85
C ALA A 98 -1.91 3.66 5.48
N ALA A 99 -0.62 3.33 5.36
CA ALA A 99 -0.02 2.19 6.05
C ALA A 99 -0.01 2.36 7.58
N VAL A 100 -0.06 3.60 8.07
CA VAL A 100 -0.11 3.94 9.51
C VAL A 100 -1.51 4.39 9.93
N PHE A 101 -2.25 5.05 9.04
CA PHE A 101 -3.59 5.57 9.29
C PHE A 101 -4.56 5.07 8.21
N SER A 102 -5.18 3.92 8.47
CA SER A 102 -6.00 3.16 7.51
C SER A 102 -7.16 3.93 6.85
N PRO A 103 -7.79 4.97 7.45
CA PRO A 103 -8.82 5.74 6.74
C PRO A 103 -8.34 6.40 5.44
N LEU A 104 -7.04 6.68 5.31
CA LEU A 104 -6.46 7.20 4.06
C LEU A 104 -6.50 6.20 2.89
N LEU A 105 -6.73 4.91 3.15
CA LEU A 105 -6.94 3.91 2.09
C LEU A 105 -8.15 4.27 1.22
N LEU A 106 -9.21 4.83 1.80
CA LEU A 106 -10.41 5.22 1.06
C LEU A 106 -10.13 6.24 -0.05
N ALA A 107 -9.15 7.12 0.16
CA ALA A 107 -8.73 8.10 -0.83
C ALA A 107 -7.57 7.59 -1.70
N SER A 108 -6.57 6.94 -1.11
CA SER A 108 -5.36 6.55 -1.84
C SER A 108 -5.58 5.42 -2.84
N LEU A 109 -6.42 4.42 -2.52
CA LEU A 109 -6.72 3.32 -3.42
C LEU A 109 -7.36 3.78 -4.75
N PRO A 110 -8.44 4.59 -4.76
CA PRO A 110 -9.00 5.08 -6.03
C PRO A 110 -8.03 6.03 -6.75
N LEU A 111 -7.23 6.83 -6.03
CA LEU A 111 -6.23 7.71 -6.63
C LEU A 111 -5.16 6.92 -7.41
N LEU A 112 -4.56 5.89 -6.79
CA LEU A 112 -3.54 5.06 -7.42
C LEU A 112 -4.12 4.20 -8.55
N THR A 113 -5.35 3.72 -8.38
CA THR A 113 -6.10 3.05 -9.47
C THR A 113 -6.30 3.99 -10.65
N CYS A 114 -6.72 5.23 -10.41
CA CYS A 114 -6.92 6.26 -11.44
C CYS A 114 -5.60 6.60 -12.15
N TYR A 115 -4.50 6.71 -11.41
CA TYR A 115 -3.16 6.89 -11.98
C TYR A 115 -2.80 5.77 -12.96
N LEU A 116 -2.88 4.52 -12.53
CA LEU A 116 -2.55 3.36 -13.38
C LEU A 116 -3.51 3.20 -14.56
N TYR A 117 -4.79 3.52 -14.37
CA TYR A 117 -5.78 3.52 -15.44
C TYR A 117 -5.44 4.54 -16.52
N ARG A 118 -5.16 5.80 -16.13
CA ARG A 118 -4.76 6.87 -17.06
C ARG A 118 -3.46 6.52 -17.78
N ARG A 119 -2.48 5.98 -17.05
CA ARG A 119 -1.24 5.49 -17.64
C ARG A 119 -1.50 4.44 -18.71
N ARG A 120 -2.33 3.44 -18.41
CA ARG A 120 -2.67 2.36 -19.35
C ARG A 120 -3.40 2.89 -20.59
N ASP A 121 -4.37 3.78 -20.43
CA ASP A 121 -5.14 4.31 -21.56
C ASP A 121 -4.26 5.15 -22.52
N ARG A 122 -3.27 5.88 -21.97
CA ARG A 122 -2.38 6.74 -22.77
C ARG A 122 -1.16 6.01 -23.35
N LEU A 123 -0.59 5.06 -22.61
CA LEU A 123 0.66 4.38 -22.99
C LEU A 123 0.48 2.93 -23.45
N GLY A 124 -0.63 2.28 -23.12
CA GLY A 124 -0.88 0.85 -23.38
C GLY A 124 -1.56 0.53 -24.72
N ARG A 125 -1.72 1.51 -25.61
CA ARG A 125 -2.26 1.32 -26.98
C ARG A 125 -1.17 1.24 -28.07
N SER A 126 0.08 0.94 -27.73
CA SER A 126 1.17 0.75 -28.69
C SER A 126 1.22 -0.67 -29.24
#